data_AF-A0A7J4SGF1-F1
#
_entry.id   AF-A0A7J4SGF1-F1
#
_cell.length_a   1.000
_cell.length_b   1.000
_cell.length_c   1.000
_cell.angle_alpha   90.00
_cell.angle_beta   90.00
_cell.angle_gamma   90.00
#
_symmetry.space_group_name_H-M   'P 1'
#
loop_
_entity.id
_entity.type
_entity.pdbx_description
1 polymer ?
#
loop_
_entity_poly.entity_id
_entity_poly.type
_entity_poly.pdbx_seq_one_letter_code
_entity_poly.pdbx_strand_id
1 'polypeptide(L)' 'VEISQQGGSGSLSIKDHQGASPLTRAWGAGSTEKGSFGTIPSNSGDHSITVTLRGQDSFVHLKVAGALVRSWTL' A
#
# COMPACT_ATOMS: atom_id res chain seq x y z
N VAL A 1 -7.41 0.23 -7.10
CA VAL A 1 -6.87 -1.01 -7.72
C VAL A 1 -7.95 -1.62 -8.56
N GLU A 2 -7.57 -2.06 -9.75
CA GLU A 2 -8.41 -2.85 -10.64
C GLU A 2 -7.54 -4.01 -11.16
N ILE A 3 -7.94 -5.25 -10.86
CA ILE A 3 -7.21 -6.46 -11.24
C ILE A 3 -7.92 -7.15 -12.39
N SER A 4 -7.18 -7.52 -13.43
CA SER A 4 -7.72 -8.28 -14.57
C SER A 4 -8.43 -9.56 -14.10
N GLN A 5 -9.59 -9.86 -14.72
CA GLN A 5 -10.34 -11.09 -14.43
C GLN A 5 -9.64 -12.34 -14.97
N GLN A 6 -8.79 -12.22 -15.99
CA GLN A 6 -8.13 -13.34 -16.64
C GLN A 6 -6.79 -13.66 -15.94
N GLY A 7 -6.89 -14.30 -14.77
CA GLY A 7 -5.71 -14.74 -14.00
C GLY A 7 -4.92 -13.61 -13.34
N GLY A 8 -5.52 -12.42 -13.20
CA GLY A 8 -4.89 -11.29 -12.53
C GLY A 8 -4.72 -11.53 -11.03
N SER A 9 -3.69 -10.90 -10.46
CA SER A 9 -3.50 -10.82 -9.01
C SER A 9 -2.73 -9.56 -8.66
N GLY A 10 -2.81 -9.16 -7.40
CA GLY A 10 -2.00 -8.07 -6.91
C GLY A 10 -1.70 -8.14 -5.43
N SER A 11 -0.68 -7.44 -5.01
CA SER A 11 -0.36 -7.23 -3.61
C SER A 11 0.23 -5.85 -3.38
N LEU A 12 0.04 -5.34 -2.17
CA LEU A 12 0.69 -4.13 -1.69
C LEU A 12 1.23 -4.42 -0.28
N SER A 13 2.47 -4.04 -0.03
CA SER A 13 3.03 -4.03 1.32
C SER A 13 3.74 -2.71 1.58
N ILE A 14 3.65 -2.25 2.83
CA ILE A 14 4.47 -1.16 3.34
C ILE A 14 5.33 -1.73 4.45
N LYS A 15 6.63 -1.50 4.38
CA LYS A 15 7.62 -1.95 5.36
C LYS A 15 8.39 -0.76 5.92
N ASP A 16 8.45 -0.66 7.25
CA ASP A 16 9.19 0.39 7.94
C ASP A 16 10.70 0.09 8.02
N HIS A 17 11.47 1.04 8.54
CA HIS A 17 12.92 0.96 8.70
C HIS A 17 13.39 -0.13 9.70
N GLN A 18 12.51 -0.63 10.57
CA GLN A 18 12.78 -1.78 11.46
C GLN A 18 12.43 -3.12 10.77
N GLY A 19 11.86 -3.03 9.58
CA GLY A 19 11.44 -4.15 8.77
C GLY A 19 10.08 -4.74 9.12
N ALA A 20 9.31 -4.10 10.01
CA ALA A 20 7.93 -4.46 10.24
C ALA A 20 7.08 -4.10 9.01
N SER A 21 6.08 -4.92 8.70
CA SER A 21 5.13 -4.65 7.60
C SER A 21 3.78 -4.22 8.15
N PRO A 22 3.61 -2.94 8.55
CA PRO A 22 2.39 -2.47 9.21
C PRO A 22 1.15 -2.51 8.31
N LEU A 23 1.31 -2.61 6.98
CA LEU A 23 0.19 -2.73 6.05
C LEU A 23 0.49 -3.73 4.95
N THR A 24 -0.41 -4.71 4.77
CA THR A 24 -0.41 -5.64 3.65
C THR A 24 -1.82 -5.75 3.05
N ARG A 25 -1.88 -5.86 1.72
CA ARG A 25 -3.09 -6.11 0.95
C ARG A 25 -2.80 -7.15 -0.13
N ALA A 26 -3.82 -7.95 -0.43
CA ALA A 26 -3.80 -8.94 -1.50
C ALA A 26 -5.11 -8.87 -2.27
N TRP A 27 -5.02 -8.98 -3.59
CA TRP A 27 -6.15 -8.90 -4.50
C TRP A 27 -6.15 -10.10 -5.45
N GLY A 28 -7.31 -10.72 -5.60
CA GLY A 28 -7.54 -11.78 -6.59
C GLY A 28 -8.04 -11.24 -7.91
N ALA A 29 -8.21 -12.12 -8.90
CA ALA A 29 -8.73 -11.78 -10.22
C ALA A 29 -10.08 -11.04 -10.12
N GLY A 30 -10.26 -9.98 -10.91
CA GLY A 30 -11.48 -9.18 -10.93
C GLY A 30 -11.69 -8.25 -9.73
N SER A 31 -10.77 -8.24 -8.76
CA SER A 31 -10.89 -7.38 -7.58
C SER A 31 -10.83 -5.90 -7.97
N THR A 32 -11.73 -5.12 -7.36
CA THR A 32 -11.68 -3.66 -7.40
C THR A 32 -11.69 -3.13 -5.97
N GLU A 33 -10.70 -2.30 -5.62
CA GLU A 33 -10.64 -1.61 -4.34
C GLU A 33 -10.39 -0.12 -4.57
N LYS A 34 -11.24 0.72 -3.99
CA LYS A 34 -11.19 2.18 -4.11
C LYS A 34 -11.20 2.80 -2.72
N GLY A 35 -10.55 3.96 -2.58
CA GLY A 35 -10.44 4.67 -1.31
C GLY A 35 -9.13 4.40 -0.58
N SER A 36 -9.19 4.41 0.75
CA SER A 36 -8.01 4.24 1.60
C SER A 36 -7.65 2.77 1.74
N PHE A 37 -6.43 2.39 1.36
CA PHE A 37 -5.91 1.04 1.61
C PHE A 37 -5.56 0.84 3.08
N GLY A 38 -5.27 1.90 3.84
CA GLY A 38 -4.97 1.80 5.27
C GLY A 38 -4.18 2.99 5.81
N THR A 39 -3.85 2.93 7.10
CA THR A 39 -3.00 3.89 7.80
C THR A 39 -1.88 3.13 8.48
N ILE A 40 -0.64 3.61 8.33
CA ILE A 40 0.52 3.07 9.04
C ILE A 40 0.87 3.96 10.23
N PRO A 41 1.49 3.42 11.31
CA PRO A 41 2.01 4.24 12.39
C PRO A 41 2.99 5.31 11.89
N SER A 42 2.91 6.51 12.45
CA SER A 42 3.77 7.64 12.08
C SER A 42 5.17 7.55 12.71
N ASN A 43 5.78 6.36 12.67
CA ASN A 43 7.17 6.19 13.11
C ASN A 43 8.09 6.90 12.10
N SER A 44 8.96 7.77 12.61
CA SER A 44 9.99 8.45 11.80
C SER A 44 10.93 7.44 11.15
N GLY A 45 11.51 7.82 10.01
CA GLY A 45 12.44 6.99 9.25
C GLY A 45 11.88 6.57 7.89
N ASP A 46 12.67 5.79 7.17
CA ASP A 46 12.32 5.38 5.81
C ASP A 46 11.23 4.31 5.80
N HIS A 47 10.33 4.41 4.82
CA HIS A 47 9.31 3.41 4.54
C HIS A 47 9.43 2.99 3.08
N SER A 48 9.35 1.69 2.84
CA SER A 48 9.31 1.11 1.50
C SER A 48 7.90 0.66 1.16
N ILE A 49 7.43 1.05 -0.02
CA ILE A 49 6.14 0.60 -0.55
C ILE A 49 6.43 -0.32 -1.74
N THR A 50 5.97 -1.56 -1.64
CA THR A 50 6.08 -2.54 -2.72
C THR A 50 4.69 -2.86 -3.23
N VAL A 51 4.48 -2.64 -4.53
CA VAL A 51 3.23 -3.03 -5.20
C VAL A 51 3.57 -4.01 -6.32
N THR A 52 2.89 -5.15 -6.33
CA THR A 52 3.02 -6.15 -7.38
C THR A 52 1.67 -6.31 -8.06
N LEU A 53 1.64 -6.27 -9.38
CA LEU A 53 0.46 -6.55 -10.19
C LEU A 53 0.81 -7.58 -11.24
N ARG A 54 -0.12 -8.49 -11.50
CA ARG A 54 -0.06 -9.49 -12.57
C ARG A 54 -1.36 -9.46 -13.36
N GLY A 55 -1.27 -9.83 -14.63
CA GLY A 55 -2.37 -9.72 -15.60
C GLY A 55 -2.24 -8.45 -16.45
N GLN A 56 -2.51 -8.59 -17.74
CA GLN A 56 -2.15 -7.59 -18.77
C GLN A 56 -2.86 -6.25 -18.59
N ASP A 57 -4.08 -6.27 -18.03
CA ASP A 57 -4.93 -5.09 -17.83
C ASP A 57 -5.07 -4.69 -16.35
N SER A 58 -4.19 -5.19 -15.48
CA SER A 58 -4.20 -4.83 -14.05
C SER A 58 -3.49 -3.50 -13.82
N PHE A 59 -4.08 -2.60 -13.03
CA PHE A 59 -3.47 -1.31 -12.72
C PHE A 59 -3.75 -0.82 -11.28
N VAL A 60 -2.83 0.01 -10.80
CA VAL A 60 -2.90 0.67 -9.49
C VAL A 60 -2.69 2.16 -9.66
N HIS A 61 -3.62 2.94 -9.08
CA HIS A 61 -3.43 4.36 -8.84
C HIS A 61 -3.20 4.54 -7.35
N LEU A 62 -1.99 4.96 -6.98
CA LEU A 62 -1.59 5.14 -5.59
C LEU A 62 -1.31 6.62 -5.30
N LYS A 63 -1.89 7.11 -4.21
CA LYS A 63 -1.54 8.40 -3.62
C LYS A 63 -1.16 8.17 -2.16
N VAL A 64 0.04 8.61 -1.78
CA VAL A 64 0.50 8.60 -0.39
C VAL A 64 0.27 9.99 0.18
N ALA A 65 -0.47 10.05 1.28
CA ALA A 65 -0.72 11.29 2.01
C ALA A 65 -0.18 11.14 3.44
N GLY A 66 0.63 12.12 3.87
CA GLY A 66 1.11 12.21 5.25
C GLY A 66 0.41 13.35 6.00
N ALA A 67 0.43 13.27 7.34
CA ALA A 67 0.04 14.37 8.22
C ALA A 67 1.29 15.00 8.86
N LEU A 68 1.22 16.29 9.16
CA LEU A 68 2.26 16.98 9.94
C LEU A 68 2.11 16.62 11.42
N VAL A 69 3.08 15.91 11.99
CA VAL A 69 3.17 15.68 13.44
C VAL A 69 4.10 16.73 14.06
N ARG A 70 3.60 17.48 15.03
CA ARG A 70 4.39 18.43 15.82
C ARG A 70 4.74 17.77 17.16
N SER A 71 6.01 17.71 17.52
CA SER A 71 6.47 17.31 18.84
C SER A 71 7.22 18.47 19.51
N TRP A 72 7.09 18.57 20.83
CA TRP A 72 7.82 19.52 21.66
C TRP A 72 8.57 18.72 22.72
N THR A 73 9.85 18.99 22.90
CA THR A 73 10.64 18.47 24.03
C THR A 73 10.78 19.59 25.04
N LEU A 74 10.36 19.34 26.28
CA LEU A 74 10.49 20.29 27.39
C LEU A 74 11.92 20.29 27.94
#